data_AF-K2A7W7-F1
#
_entry.id   AF-K2A7W7-F1
#
_cell.length_a   1.000
_cell.length_b   1.000
_cell.length_c   1.000
_cell.angle_alpha   90.00
_cell.angle_beta   90.00
_cell.angle_gamma   90.00
#
_symmetry.space_group_name_H-M   'P 1'
#
loop_
_entity.id
_entity.type
_entity.pdbx_description
1 polymer ?
#
loop_
_entity_poly.entity_id
_entity_poly.type
_entity_poly.pdbx_seq_one_letter_code
_entity_poly.pdbx_strand_id
1 'polypeptide(L)'
;MYSTLVVEEFRTDRDFVPEGKALKVTREIVNDKDQYRSLGVGEVARIKIKVEGLKDNSDYVVIEDTLPSGMVPVIENFKNEQFNQNNNYYWGREYKADGVIFSNPYWYGDSRGNLEYKARVINSGVFWVPPATAEMMYSPEVNGISSIKKLVIEDKTHELPRPITNLTDLNNIRSKFKDSKSKNWLVILLFALVVLVVLEKRFGLHKKVLEKYRALRPQLKQIDPSEKPEKDTTTIDDENNKPLQ
;
A
#
# COMPACT_ATOMS: atom_id res chain seq x y z
N MET A 1 2.55 -32.33 -19.80
CA MET A 1 1.88 -32.28 -18.48
C MET A 1 2.88 -31.75 -17.43
N TYR A 2 3.54 -30.64 -17.76
CA TYR A 2 4.45 -29.90 -16.88
C TYR A 2 4.08 -28.43 -17.07
N SER A 3 4.17 -27.62 -16.01
CA SER A 3 3.91 -26.16 -16.03
C SER A 3 2.52 -25.69 -15.56
N THR A 4 2.04 -26.20 -14.42
CA THR A 4 1.09 -25.44 -13.58
C THR A 4 1.65 -25.25 -12.17
N LEU A 5 2.26 -26.30 -11.60
CA LEU A 5 2.91 -26.24 -10.29
C LEU A 5 4.00 -25.17 -10.19
N VAL A 6 4.81 -25.00 -11.25
CA VAL A 6 5.90 -24.01 -11.27
C VAL A 6 5.36 -22.57 -11.25
N VAL A 7 4.22 -22.31 -11.92
CA VAL A 7 3.61 -20.97 -11.97
C VAL A 7 2.94 -20.62 -10.64
N GLU A 8 2.38 -21.60 -9.94
CA GLU A 8 1.80 -21.38 -8.60
C GLU A 8 2.86 -21.13 -7.54
N GLU A 9 4.03 -21.78 -7.62
CA GLU A 9 5.13 -21.58 -6.67
C GLU A 9 5.65 -20.12 -6.69
N PHE A 10 5.78 -19.53 -7.88
CA PHE A 10 6.18 -18.12 -8.05
C PHE A 10 5.16 -17.09 -7.50
N ARG A 11 3.91 -17.49 -7.26
CA ARG A 11 2.91 -16.59 -6.68
C ARG A 11 3.05 -16.43 -5.16
N THR A 12 3.87 -17.28 -4.50
CA THR A 12 3.95 -17.34 -3.03
C THR A 12 5.29 -16.90 -2.44
N ASP A 13 6.36 -16.88 -3.23
CA ASP A 13 7.67 -16.40 -2.80
C ASP A 13 7.64 -14.86 -2.63
N ARG A 14 8.01 -14.36 -1.45
CA ARG A 14 7.99 -12.93 -1.14
C ARG A 14 9.25 -12.20 -1.57
N ASP A 15 10.33 -12.94 -1.79
CA ASP A 15 11.64 -12.42 -2.19
C ASP A 15 11.90 -12.66 -3.69
N PHE A 16 10.84 -12.91 -4.45
CA PHE A 16 10.90 -13.14 -5.89
C PHE A 16 11.61 -11.99 -6.62
N VAL A 17 12.70 -12.34 -7.30
CA VAL A 17 13.40 -11.44 -8.21
C VAL A 17 12.69 -11.51 -9.56
N PRO A 18 12.30 -10.36 -10.16
CA PRO A 18 11.75 -10.33 -11.51
C PRO A 18 12.67 -11.08 -12.47
N GLU A 19 12.20 -12.21 -12.99
CA GLU A 19 12.92 -13.01 -13.96
C GLU A 19 12.18 -12.95 -15.30
N GLY A 20 12.93 -12.71 -16.37
CA GLY A 20 12.41 -12.66 -17.72
C GLY A 20 13.54 -12.90 -18.68
N LYS A 21 13.36 -13.85 -19.60
CA LYS A 21 14.42 -14.22 -20.55
C LYS A 21 14.59 -13.17 -21.65
N ALA A 22 13.52 -12.47 -21.99
CA ALA A 22 13.50 -11.53 -23.11
C ALA A 22 12.61 -10.31 -22.87
N LEU A 23 11.58 -10.42 -22.03
CA LEU A 23 10.63 -9.35 -21.78
C LEU A 23 10.82 -8.74 -20.40
N LYS A 24 10.63 -7.44 -20.31
CA LYS A 24 10.59 -6.71 -19.06
C LYS A 24 9.16 -6.25 -18.81
N VAL A 25 8.57 -6.76 -17.73
CA VAL A 25 7.20 -6.42 -17.33
C VAL A 25 7.25 -5.56 -16.09
N THR A 26 6.60 -4.41 -16.12
CA THR A 26 6.41 -3.56 -14.94
C THR A 26 4.93 -3.36 -14.67
N ARG A 27 4.58 -3.38 -13.38
CA ARG A 27 3.22 -3.16 -12.89
C ARG A 27 3.20 -2.00 -11.91
N GLU A 28 2.23 -1.13 -12.10
CA GLU A 28 1.91 -0.02 -11.22
C GLU A 28 0.43 -0.04 -10.87
N ILE A 29 0.11 0.24 -9.60
CA ILE A 29 -1.25 0.33 -9.10
C ILE A 29 -1.38 1.71 -8.48
N VAL A 30 -2.25 2.54 -9.06
CA VAL A 30 -2.51 3.91 -8.61
C VAL A 30 -4.01 4.11 -8.39
N ASN A 31 -4.38 5.12 -7.61
CA ASN A 31 -5.78 5.51 -7.52
C ASN A 31 -6.25 6.09 -8.87
N ASP A 32 -7.44 5.71 -9.34
CA ASP A 32 -7.97 6.10 -10.65
C ASP A 32 -8.22 7.62 -10.76
N LYS A 33 -8.48 8.30 -9.63
CA LYS A 33 -8.75 9.74 -9.59
C LYS A 33 -7.48 10.58 -9.61
N ASP A 34 -6.48 10.19 -8.83
CA ASP A 34 -5.20 10.90 -8.71
C ASP A 34 -4.11 9.93 -8.22
N GLN A 35 -2.97 9.87 -8.90
CA GLN A 35 -1.84 9.02 -8.52
C GLN A 35 -1.22 9.40 -7.16
N TYR A 36 -1.45 10.62 -6.68
CA TYR A 36 -1.00 11.09 -5.37
C TYR A 36 -2.05 10.90 -4.29
N ARG A 37 -2.92 9.92 -4.45
CA ARG A 37 -3.96 9.59 -3.49
C ARG A 37 -3.83 8.12 -3.11
N SER A 38 -3.94 7.83 -1.80
CA SER A 38 -3.84 6.44 -1.31
C SER A 38 -4.99 5.58 -1.85
N LEU A 39 -4.89 4.26 -1.69
CA LEU A 39 -5.99 3.35 -1.98
C LEU A 39 -6.81 3.15 -0.70
N GLY A 40 -8.08 3.56 -0.77
CA GLY A 40 -9.05 3.34 0.30
C GLY A 40 -10.13 2.35 -0.13
N VAL A 41 -10.79 1.70 0.82
CA VAL A 41 -11.96 0.84 0.55
C VAL A 41 -13.04 1.60 -0.23
N GLY A 42 -13.57 0.98 -1.29
CA GLY A 42 -14.60 1.54 -2.16
C GLY A 42 -14.09 2.41 -3.31
N GLU A 43 -12.82 2.82 -3.29
CA GLU A 43 -12.20 3.52 -4.42
C GLU A 43 -11.91 2.56 -5.59
N VAL A 44 -11.63 3.15 -6.75
CA VAL A 44 -11.20 2.42 -7.94
C VAL A 44 -9.70 2.65 -8.12
N ALA A 45 -8.96 1.57 -8.24
CA ALA A 45 -7.56 1.57 -8.64
C ALA A 45 -7.45 1.42 -10.17
N ARG A 46 -6.46 2.08 -10.74
CA ARG A 46 -6.00 1.90 -12.11
C ARG A 46 -4.71 1.09 -12.10
N ILE A 47 -4.74 -0.04 -12.78
CA ILE A 47 -3.60 -0.93 -12.92
C ILE A 47 -2.98 -0.65 -14.27
N LYS A 48 -1.69 -0.32 -14.27
CA LYS A 48 -0.89 -0.07 -15.46
C LYS A 48 0.16 -1.16 -15.58
N ILE A 49 0.15 -1.86 -16.70
CA ILE A 49 1.13 -2.88 -17.04
C ILE A 49 1.91 -2.40 -18.23
N LYS A 50 3.24 -2.37 -18.12
CA LYS A 50 4.15 -2.06 -19.21
C LYS A 50 4.96 -3.29 -19.59
N VAL A 51 4.96 -3.65 -20.87
CA VAL A 51 5.78 -4.73 -21.42
C VAL A 51 6.78 -4.14 -22.42
N GLU A 52 8.07 -4.36 -22.16
CA GLU A 52 9.19 -3.91 -22.97
C GLU A 52 9.99 -5.12 -23.49
N GLY A 53 10.70 -4.96 -24.61
CA GLY A 53 11.60 -6.00 -25.17
C GLY A 53 11.06 -6.76 -26.38
N LEU A 54 9.80 -6.53 -26.76
CA LEU A 54 9.22 -7.10 -27.99
C LEU A 54 9.65 -6.31 -29.22
N LYS A 55 9.88 -7.03 -30.32
CA LYS A 55 10.19 -6.44 -31.63
C LYS A 55 8.90 -6.00 -32.33
N ASP A 56 9.04 -5.13 -33.31
CA ASP A 56 7.95 -4.72 -34.19
C ASP A 56 7.37 -5.96 -34.89
N ASN A 57 6.04 -6.10 -34.88
CA ASN A 57 5.27 -7.26 -35.40
C ASN A 57 5.42 -8.58 -34.59
N SER A 58 5.69 -8.50 -33.29
CA SER A 58 5.52 -9.66 -32.41
C SER A 58 4.04 -9.94 -32.17
N ASP A 59 3.46 -10.86 -32.95
CA ASP A 59 2.07 -11.28 -32.78
C ASP A 59 1.91 -12.32 -31.64
N TYR A 60 0.69 -12.44 -31.12
CA TYR A 60 0.29 -13.47 -30.14
C TYR A 60 1.00 -13.40 -28.79
N VAL A 61 0.98 -12.21 -28.18
CA VAL A 61 1.47 -12.02 -26.79
C VAL A 61 0.29 -12.16 -25.83
N VAL A 62 0.47 -12.99 -24.81
CA VAL A 62 -0.47 -13.14 -23.70
C VAL A 62 0.13 -12.50 -22.47
N ILE A 63 -0.66 -11.64 -21.81
CA ILE A 63 -0.33 -11.03 -20.53
C ILE A 63 -1.37 -11.50 -19.54
N GLU A 64 -0.94 -12.13 -18.45
CA GLU A 64 -1.81 -12.49 -17.35
C GLU A 64 -1.47 -11.64 -16.13
N ASP A 65 -2.49 -10.99 -15.57
CA ASP A 65 -2.34 -10.20 -14.34
C ASP A 65 -3.33 -10.65 -13.29
N THR A 66 -2.81 -11.06 -12.14
CA THR A 66 -3.60 -11.41 -10.96
C THR A 66 -3.57 -10.26 -9.97
N LEU A 67 -4.74 -9.85 -9.50
CA LEU A 67 -4.93 -8.83 -8.49
C LEU A 67 -4.63 -9.40 -7.09
N PRO A 68 -4.13 -8.56 -6.16
CA PRO A 68 -4.15 -8.91 -4.75
C PRO A 68 -5.60 -9.11 -4.26
N SER A 69 -5.78 -9.97 -3.26
CA SER A 69 -7.09 -10.36 -2.73
C SER A 69 -7.96 -9.22 -2.15
N GLY A 70 -7.38 -8.03 -1.95
CA GLY A 70 -8.11 -6.83 -1.54
C GLY A 70 -8.86 -6.11 -2.68
N MET A 71 -8.73 -6.59 -3.93
CA MET A 71 -9.29 -5.94 -5.12
C MET A 71 -9.99 -6.92 -6.05
N VAL A 72 -10.97 -6.42 -6.80
CA VAL A 72 -11.73 -7.17 -7.81
C VAL A 72 -11.73 -6.35 -9.11
N PRO A 73 -11.52 -6.97 -10.29
CA PRO A 73 -11.47 -6.20 -11.52
C PRO A 73 -12.85 -5.62 -11.88
N VAL A 74 -12.86 -4.40 -12.39
CA VAL A 74 -14.08 -3.75 -12.88
C VAL A 74 -14.27 -4.15 -14.34
N ILE A 75 -15.39 -4.82 -14.61
CA ILE A 75 -15.75 -5.24 -15.97
C ILE A 75 -16.36 -4.03 -16.68
N GLU A 76 -15.56 -3.38 -17.50
CA GLU A 76 -15.93 -2.13 -18.18
C GLU A 76 -17.11 -2.31 -19.15
N ASN A 77 -17.34 -3.53 -19.65
CA ASN A 77 -18.36 -3.82 -20.66
C ASN A 77 -19.78 -4.02 -20.11
N PHE A 78 -19.96 -4.13 -18.78
CA PHE A 78 -21.29 -4.18 -18.21
C PHE A 78 -21.90 -2.78 -18.19
N LYS A 79 -22.78 -2.54 -19.17
CA LYS A 79 -23.48 -1.26 -19.45
C LYS A 79 -24.18 -0.60 -18.26
N ASN A 80 -24.29 -1.28 -17.11
CA ASN A 80 -24.93 -0.76 -15.91
C ASN A 80 -24.01 0.12 -15.04
N GLU A 81 -22.70 0.21 -15.33
CA GLU A 81 -21.75 1.06 -14.59
C GLU A 81 -21.04 2.14 -15.42
N GLN A 82 -21.34 2.31 -16.72
CA GLN A 82 -20.67 3.31 -17.57
C GLN A 82 -21.62 4.35 -18.16
N PHE A 83 -21.44 5.61 -17.76
CA PHE A 83 -21.79 6.76 -18.59
C PHE A 83 -20.80 6.81 -19.78
N ASN A 84 -21.26 6.27 -20.92
CA ASN A 84 -20.86 6.65 -22.28
C ASN A 84 -19.36 6.57 -22.63
N GLN A 85 -18.94 5.53 -23.38
CA GLN A 85 -17.88 5.68 -24.39
C GLN A 85 -17.80 4.53 -25.41
N ASN A 86 -17.30 4.88 -26.59
CA ASN A 86 -17.25 4.12 -27.85
C ASN A 86 -16.75 2.68 -27.70
N ASN A 87 -17.58 1.77 -28.21
CA ASN A 87 -17.44 0.32 -28.12
C ASN A 87 -16.48 -0.20 -29.22
N ASN A 88 -15.18 -0.26 -28.93
CA ASN A 88 -14.20 -0.85 -29.85
C ASN A 88 -13.13 -1.70 -29.14
N TYR A 89 -13.48 -2.36 -28.04
CA TYR A 89 -12.52 -2.99 -27.13
C TYR A 89 -12.94 -4.41 -26.70
N TYR A 90 -13.04 -5.34 -27.65
CA TYR A 90 -13.45 -6.73 -27.37
C TYR A 90 -12.46 -7.81 -27.82
N TRP A 91 -11.47 -7.47 -28.64
CA TRP A 91 -10.51 -8.45 -29.11
C TRP A 91 -9.33 -8.47 -28.14
N GLY A 92 -9.28 -9.47 -27.26
CA GLY A 92 -8.09 -9.76 -26.47
C GLY A 92 -8.08 -9.30 -25.02
N ARG A 93 -9.23 -9.15 -24.34
CA ARG A 93 -9.27 -8.97 -22.88
C ARG A 93 -10.31 -9.91 -22.25
N GLU A 94 -9.90 -10.68 -21.27
CA GLU A 94 -10.74 -11.59 -20.48
C GLU A 94 -10.65 -11.24 -19.00
N TYR A 95 -11.79 -11.05 -18.36
CA TYR A 95 -11.87 -10.75 -16.92
C TYR A 95 -12.07 -12.04 -16.13
N LYS A 96 -11.15 -12.32 -15.20
CA LYS A 96 -11.26 -13.40 -14.21
C LYS A 96 -11.83 -12.86 -12.90
N ALA A 97 -12.16 -13.77 -11.98
CA ALA A 97 -12.57 -13.38 -10.63
C ALA A 97 -11.46 -12.62 -9.87
N ASP A 98 -10.20 -12.94 -10.17
CA ASP A 98 -9.01 -12.50 -9.47
C ASP A 98 -8.06 -11.68 -10.35
N GLY A 99 -8.45 -11.27 -11.56
CA GLY A 99 -7.51 -10.65 -12.48
C GLY A 99 -8.02 -10.46 -13.90
N VAL A 100 -7.09 -10.22 -14.82
CA VAL A 100 -7.36 -9.99 -16.25
C VAL A 100 -6.31 -10.69 -17.10
N ILE A 101 -6.73 -11.36 -18.17
CA ILE A 101 -5.85 -11.78 -19.26
C ILE A 101 -6.00 -10.79 -20.42
N PHE A 102 -4.88 -10.40 -20.99
CA PHE A 102 -4.81 -9.73 -22.28
C PHE A 102 -4.22 -10.71 -23.30
N SER A 103 -4.94 -10.97 -24.38
CA SER A 103 -4.47 -11.79 -25.50
C SER A 103 -4.43 -10.89 -26.72
N ASN A 104 -3.30 -10.23 -26.96
CA ASN A 104 -3.19 -9.31 -28.08
C ASN A 104 -2.72 -10.06 -29.34
N PRO A 105 -3.53 -10.14 -30.40
CA PRO A 105 -3.08 -10.74 -31.65
C PRO A 105 -2.04 -9.88 -32.38
N TYR A 106 -2.00 -8.54 -32.17
CA TYR A 106 -1.15 -7.63 -32.95
C TYR A 106 -0.44 -6.58 -32.09
N TRP A 107 0.89 -6.65 -32.03
CA TRP A 107 1.73 -5.72 -31.27
C TRP A 107 2.28 -4.60 -32.17
N TYR A 108 1.41 -3.64 -32.55
CA TYR A 108 1.74 -2.56 -33.48
C TYR A 108 1.48 -1.14 -32.89
N GLY A 109 2.34 -0.15 -33.19
CA GLY A 109 2.12 1.28 -32.89
C GLY A 109 2.76 1.84 -31.60
N ASP A 110 2.75 3.17 -31.37
CA ASP A 110 3.49 3.82 -30.27
C ASP A 110 2.97 3.55 -28.85
N SER A 111 1.74 3.04 -28.71
CA SER A 111 1.17 2.62 -27.41
C SER A 111 1.53 1.18 -27.02
N ARG A 112 2.41 0.53 -27.79
CA ARG A 112 2.93 -0.83 -27.57
C ARG A 112 3.25 -1.07 -26.09
N GLY A 113 2.69 -2.17 -25.57
CA GLY A 113 3.03 -2.66 -24.24
C GLY A 113 2.45 -1.90 -23.06
N ASN A 114 1.73 -0.79 -23.23
CA ASN A 114 1.06 -0.11 -22.13
C ASN A 114 -0.40 -0.57 -22.08
N LEU A 115 -0.70 -1.46 -21.13
CA LEU A 115 -2.03 -1.97 -20.88
C LEU A 115 -2.58 -1.38 -19.59
N GLU A 116 -3.85 -1.02 -19.61
CA GLU A 116 -4.52 -0.49 -18.43
C GLU A 116 -5.88 -1.14 -18.23
N TYR A 117 -6.23 -1.39 -16.97
CA TYR A 117 -7.58 -1.75 -16.56
C TYR A 117 -7.87 -1.25 -15.15
N LYS A 118 -9.14 -1.31 -14.76
CA LYS A 118 -9.62 -0.84 -13.46
C LYS A 118 -9.92 -1.99 -12.51
N ALA A 119 -9.66 -1.80 -11.22
CA ALA A 119 -10.10 -2.70 -10.16
C ALA A 119 -10.71 -1.92 -9.01
N ARG A 120 -11.75 -2.45 -8.40
CA ARG A 120 -12.39 -1.88 -7.21
C ARG A 120 -11.71 -2.43 -5.97
N VAL A 121 -11.43 -1.53 -5.02
CA VAL A 121 -10.88 -1.87 -3.72
C VAL A 121 -12.01 -2.33 -2.80
N ILE A 122 -11.90 -3.55 -2.26
CA ILE A 122 -12.94 -4.19 -1.45
C ILE A 122 -12.56 -4.25 0.02
N ASN A 123 -11.32 -4.66 0.33
CA ASN A 123 -10.86 -4.87 1.71
C ASN A 123 -9.63 -4.02 2.01
N SER A 124 -9.59 -3.43 3.21
CA SER A 124 -8.39 -2.80 3.76
C SER A 124 -7.43 -3.85 4.30
N GLY A 125 -6.15 -3.49 4.39
CA GLY A 125 -5.10 -4.36 4.87
C GLY A 125 -3.81 -4.27 4.06
N VAL A 126 -2.89 -5.16 4.37
CA VAL A 126 -1.60 -5.27 3.68
C VAL A 126 -1.63 -6.51 2.82
N PHE A 127 -1.50 -6.32 1.52
CA PHE A 127 -1.58 -7.38 0.52
C PHE A 127 -0.27 -7.52 -0.22
N TRP A 128 0.03 -8.74 -0.66
CA TRP A 128 1.07 -9.00 -1.63
C TRP A 128 0.46 -8.92 -3.02
N VAL A 129 1.07 -8.13 -3.89
CA VAL A 129 0.70 -7.98 -5.29
C VAL A 129 1.34 -9.13 -6.05
N PRO A 130 0.55 -10.08 -6.59
CA PRO A 130 1.09 -11.16 -7.40
C PRO A 130 1.80 -10.59 -8.63
N PRO A 131 2.83 -11.28 -9.15
CA PRO A 131 3.51 -10.82 -10.33
C PRO A 131 2.59 -10.94 -11.56
N ALA A 132 2.66 -9.97 -12.46
CA ALA A 132 2.08 -10.06 -13.80
C ALA A 132 3.08 -10.80 -14.71
N THR A 133 2.57 -11.64 -15.59
CA THR A 133 3.37 -12.40 -16.56
C THR A 133 3.06 -11.95 -17.96
N ALA A 134 4.05 -11.96 -18.83
CA ALA A 134 3.89 -11.79 -20.27
C ALA A 134 4.69 -12.86 -21.01
N GLU A 135 4.08 -13.52 -21.98
CA GLU A 135 4.71 -14.57 -22.78
C GLU A 135 4.19 -14.57 -24.21
N MET A 136 5.02 -15.01 -25.15
CA MET A 136 4.56 -15.27 -26.52
C MET A 136 4.00 -16.69 -26.64
N MET A 137 2.81 -16.82 -27.23
CA MET A 137 2.11 -18.12 -27.34
C MET A 137 2.93 -19.17 -28.11
N TYR A 138 3.63 -18.74 -29.17
CA TYR A 138 4.39 -19.63 -30.05
C TYR A 138 5.90 -19.59 -29.82
N SER A 139 6.35 -18.87 -28.79
CA SER A 139 7.77 -18.81 -28.38
C SER A 139 7.83 -18.57 -26.87
N PRO A 140 7.45 -19.56 -26.04
CA PRO A 140 7.35 -19.39 -24.58
C PRO A 140 8.68 -19.09 -23.89
N GLU A 141 9.81 -19.31 -24.57
CA GLU A 141 11.13 -18.85 -24.15
C GLU A 141 11.27 -17.31 -24.14
N VAL A 142 10.40 -16.60 -24.86
CA VAL A 142 10.26 -15.14 -24.86
C VAL A 142 9.19 -14.77 -23.85
N ASN A 143 9.62 -14.56 -22.61
CA ASN A 143 8.74 -14.23 -21.49
C ASN A 143 9.34 -13.16 -20.56
N GLY A 144 8.49 -12.66 -19.66
CA GLY A 144 8.87 -11.75 -18.58
C GLY A 144 7.87 -11.75 -17.44
N ILE A 145 8.36 -11.49 -16.24
CA ILE A 145 7.59 -11.50 -15.00
C ILE A 145 7.85 -10.19 -14.25
N SER A 146 6.80 -9.57 -13.70
CA SER A 146 6.93 -8.35 -12.92
C SER A 146 7.41 -8.61 -11.49
N SER A 147 7.84 -7.55 -10.78
CA SER A 147 8.14 -7.67 -9.35
C SER A 147 6.91 -7.88 -8.49
N ILE A 148 7.11 -8.64 -7.42
CA ILE A 148 6.20 -8.70 -6.29
C ILE A 148 6.38 -7.44 -5.45
N LYS A 149 5.27 -6.86 -5.03
CA LYS A 149 5.26 -5.64 -4.22
C LYS A 149 4.28 -5.80 -3.08
N LYS A 150 4.59 -5.18 -1.94
CA LYS A 150 3.63 -5.00 -0.86
C LYS A 150 2.74 -3.80 -1.19
N LEU A 151 1.43 -4.00 -1.11
CA LEU A 151 0.42 -2.97 -1.26
C LEU A 151 -0.29 -2.75 0.07
N VAL A 152 -0.40 -1.50 0.48
CA VAL A 152 -1.18 -1.11 1.67
C VAL A 152 -2.47 -0.46 1.19
N ILE A 153 -3.59 -1.01 1.65
CA ILE A 153 -4.94 -0.50 1.40
C ILE A 153 -5.51 -0.06 2.75
N GLU A 154 -6.02 1.15 2.79
CA GLU A 154 -6.54 1.75 4.02
C GLU A 154 -8.07 1.75 4.04
N ASP A 155 -8.65 1.96 5.22
CA ASP A 155 -10.11 2.09 5.35
C ASP A 155 -10.63 3.35 4.65
N LYS A 156 -9.85 4.44 4.72
CA LYS A 156 -10.18 5.72 4.11
C LYS A 156 -9.00 6.25 3.36
N THR A 157 -9.30 6.88 2.25
CA THR A 157 -8.29 7.49 1.41
C THR A 157 -7.74 8.78 1.99
N HIS A 158 -6.44 9.03 1.79
CA HIS A 158 -5.78 10.29 2.10
C HIS A 158 -4.84 10.73 0.95
N GLU A 159 -4.38 11.97 1.01
CA GLU A 159 -3.44 12.53 0.02
C GLU A 159 -2.00 12.08 0.33
N LEU A 160 -1.34 11.52 -0.67
CA LEU A 160 0.07 11.18 -0.63
C LEU A 160 0.93 12.44 -0.87
N PRO A 161 2.18 12.45 -0.37
CA PRO A 161 3.10 13.56 -0.61
C PRO A 161 3.35 13.72 -2.11
N ARG A 162 3.08 14.92 -2.61
CA ARG A 162 3.34 15.30 -4.01
C ARG A 162 4.79 15.80 -4.13
N PRO A 163 5.55 15.37 -5.15
CA PRO A 163 6.85 15.97 -5.42
C PRO A 163 6.67 17.45 -5.71
N ILE A 164 7.43 18.30 -5.00
CA ILE A 164 7.42 19.75 -5.20
C ILE A 164 8.20 20.03 -6.48
N THR A 165 7.49 20.26 -7.58
CA THR A 165 8.14 20.53 -8.88
C THR A 165 8.28 22.02 -9.17
N ASN A 166 7.47 22.88 -8.54
CA ASN A 166 7.43 24.31 -8.88
C ASN A 166 7.56 25.25 -7.66
N LEU A 167 8.10 26.45 -7.90
CA LEU A 167 8.22 27.54 -6.92
C LEU A 167 6.87 28.00 -6.35
N THR A 168 5.78 27.82 -7.11
CA THR A 168 4.41 28.09 -6.67
C THR A 168 3.96 27.14 -5.56
N ASP A 169 4.37 25.87 -5.59
CA ASP A 169 4.07 24.90 -4.55
C ASP A 169 4.80 25.22 -3.26
N LEU A 170 6.07 25.66 -3.37
CA LEU A 170 6.84 26.16 -2.22
C LEU A 170 6.18 27.36 -1.56
N ASN A 171 5.63 28.30 -2.33
CA ASN A 171 4.96 29.47 -1.80
C ASN A 171 3.62 29.13 -1.12
N ASN A 172 2.87 28.15 -1.64
CA ASN A 172 1.63 27.66 -1.05
C ASN A 172 1.86 26.85 0.23
N ILE A 173 2.93 26.06 0.27
CA ILE A 173 3.36 25.37 1.49
C ILE A 173 3.81 26.41 2.53
N ARG A 174 4.65 27.37 2.12
CA ARG A 174 5.15 28.45 2.99
C ARG A 174 4.02 29.32 3.55
N SER A 175 2.98 29.62 2.77
CA SER A 175 1.82 30.39 3.25
C SER A 175 0.99 29.61 4.26
N LYS A 176 0.77 28.30 4.05
CA LYS A 176 0.12 27.41 5.04
C LYS A 176 0.86 27.37 6.39
N PHE A 177 2.19 27.45 6.39
CA PHE A 177 2.98 27.54 7.62
C PHE A 177 3.08 28.96 8.21
N LYS A 178 2.82 30.01 7.42
CA LYS A 178 2.86 31.42 7.85
C LYS A 178 1.60 31.84 8.61
N ASP A 179 0.49 31.13 8.42
CA ASP A 179 -0.79 31.39 9.12
C ASP A 179 -0.97 30.61 10.44
N SER A 180 0.00 29.77 10.82
CA SER A 180 0.02 29.24 12.17
C SER A 180 0.40 30.36 13.14
N LYS A 181 -0.41 30.54 14.19
CA LYS A 181 -0.22 31.38 15.40
C LYS A 181 1.09 31.05 16.18
N SER A 182 2.16 30.65 15.51
CA SER A 182 3.38 30.06 16.06
C SER A 182 4.46 31.08 16.43
N LYS A 183 4.29 32.37 16.11
CA LYS A 183 5.27 33.40 16.51
C LYS A 183 5.44 33.50 18.03
N ASN A 184 4.41 33.18 18.81
CA ASN A 184 4.50 33.19 20.27
C ASN A 184 5.05 31.88 20.85
N TRP A 185 4.91 30.73 20.18
CA TRP A 185 5.39 29.46 20.73
C TRP A 185 6.92 29.41 20.74
N LEU A 186 7.61 29.83 19.68
CA LEU A 186 9.08 29.86 19.71
C LEU A 186 9.64 30.74 20.84
N VAL A 187 8.98 31.87 21.13
CA VAL A 187 9.34 32.74 22.26
C VAL A 187 9.04 32.06 23.60
N ILE A 188 7.91 31.37 23.74
CA ILE A 188 7.56 30.59 24.95
C ILE A 188 8.56 29.45 25.17
N LEU A 189 8.99 28.75 24.12
CA LEU A 189 9.98 27.66 24.20
C LEU A 189 11.36 28.18 24.62
N LEU A 190 11.80 29.31 24.03
CA LEU A 190 13.04 29.98 24.44
C LEU A 190 12.97 30.46 25.88
N PHE A 191 11.85 31.03 26.31
CA PHE A 191 11.65 31.49 27.67
C PHE A 191 11.62 30.32 28.66
N ALA A 192 10.94 29.22 28.32
CA ALA A 192 10.92 28.00 29.11
C ALA A 192 12.33 27.40 29.27
N LEU A 193 13.13 27.39 28.20
CA LEU A 193 14.51 26.89 28.23
C LEU A 193 15.42 27.77 29.09
N VAL A 194 15.30 29.10 29.00
CA VAL A 194 16.01 30.04 29.86
C VAL A 194 15.60 29.87 31.33
N VAL A 195 14.31 29.71 31.62
CA VAL A 195 13.82 29.42 32.97
C VAL A 195 14.35 28.10 33.49
N LEU A 196 14.44 27.06 32.65
CA LEU A 196 15.01 25.76 33.01
C LEU A 196 16.49 25.86 33.38
N VAL A 197 17.28 26.57 32.57
CA VAL A 197 18.72 26.83 32.84
C VAL A 197 18.92 27.66 34.11
N VAL A 198 18.07 28.65 34.36
CA VAL A 198 18.10 29.46 35.60
C VAL A 198 17.69 28.62 36.82
N LEU A 199 16.69 27.75 36.69
CA LEU A 199 16.28 26.82 37.74
C LEU A 199 17.36 25.79 38.04
N GLU A 200 18.04 25.25 37.03
CA GLU A 200 19.18 24.35 37.23
C GLU A 200 20.32 25.03 37.99
N LYS A 201 20.68 26.26 37.61
CA LYS A 201 21.72 27.05 38.30
C LYS A 201 21.33 27.46 39.71
N ARG A 202 20.07 27.79 39.97
CA ARG A 202 19.60 28.32 41.27
C ARG A 202 19.24 27.23 42.27
N PHE A 203 18.72 26.08 41.83
CA PHE A 203 18.20 25.04 42.72
C PHE A 203 19.06 23.77 42.81
N GLY A 204 20.13 23.65 42.01
CA GLY A 204 21.00 22.48 42.06
C GLY A 204 20.20 21.17 41.94
N LEU A 205 19.14 21.18 41.13
CA LEU A 205 18.16 20.09 40.99
C LEU A 205 18.81 18.76 40.64
N HIS A 206 19.98 18.81 39.99
CA HIS A 206 20.75 17.63 39.67
C HIS A 206 21.13 16.80 40.90
N LYS A 207 21.37 17.41 42.08
CA LYS A 207 21.68 16.65 43.32
C LYS A 207 20.45 15.96 43.90
N LYS A 208 19.31 16.67 43.98
CA LYS A 208 18.06 16.11 44.54
C LYS A 208 17.43 15.04 43.65
N VAL A 209 17.50 15.20 42.32
CA VAL A 209 17.00 14.20 41.37
C VAL A 209 17.89 12.95 41.40
N LEU A 210 19.22 13.08 41.44
CA LEU A 210 20.13 11.92 41.51
C LEU A 210 19.97 11.14 42.82
N GLU A 211 19.73 11.80 43.95
CA GLU A 211 19.42 11.15 45.23
C GLU A 211 18.09 10.39 45.17
N LYS A 212 17.05 10.98 44.57
CA LYS A 212 15.75 10.32 44.39
C LYS A 212 15.86 9.08 43.48
N TYR A 213 16.66 9.15 42.40
CA TYR A 213 16.94 7.99 41.54
C TYR A 213 17.80 6.92 42.23
N ARG A 214 18.76 7.30 43.08
CA ARG A 214 19.53 6.33 43.90
C ARG A 214 18.66 5.61 44.93
N ALA A 215 17.68 6.29 45.52
CA ALA A 215 16.74 5.72 46.48
C ALA A 215 15.72 4.76 45.84
N LEU A 216 15.40 4.92 44.56
CA LEU A 216 14.45 4.07 43.81
C LEU A 216 15.10 2.83 43.16
N ARG A 217 16.43 2.82 43.02
CA ARG A 217 17.19 1.71 42.40
C ARG A 217 17.07 0.35 43.11
N PRO A 218 16.91 0.24 44.44
CA PRO A 218 16.69 -1.04 45.11
C PRO A 218 15.27 -1.58 44.90
N GLN A 219 14.27 -0.72 44.70
CA GLN A 219 12.87 -1.12 44.54
C GLN A 219 12.59 -1.70 43.14
N LEU A 220 13.28 -1.19 42.11
CA LEU A 220 13.17 -1.69 40.73
C LEU A 220 13.86 -3.05 40.51
N LYS A 221 14.71 -3.52 41.44
CA LYS A 221 15.39 -4.82 41.35
C LYS A 221 14.58 -5.99 41.92
N GLN A 222 13.46 -5.72 42.60
CA GLN A 222 12.57 -6.75 43.16
C GLN A 222 11.36 -7.05 42.28
N ILE A 223 11.19 -6.36 41.15
CA ILE A 223 10.15 -6.70 40.17
C ILE A 223 10.77 -7.68 39.17
N ASP A 224 10.65 -8.97 39.48
CA ASP A 224 10.93 -10.07 38.56
C ASP A 224 9.97 -9.97 37.35
N PRO A 225 10.45 -9.95 36.09
CA PRO A 225 9.57 -9.88 34.92
C PRO A 225 8.72 -11.15 34.68
N SER A 226 8.85 -12.21 35.49
CA SER A 226 8.14 -13.47 35.26
C SER A 226 6.82 -13.65 36.03
N GLU A 227 6.46 -12.75 36.94
CA GLU A 227 5.21 -12.87 37.70
C GLU A 227 4.04 -12.19 36.97
N LYS A 228 3.24 -13.01 36.29
CA LYS A 228 2.01 -12.63 35.61
C LYS A 228 0.99 -12.11 36.65
N PRO A 229 0.35 -10.94 36.45
CA PRO A 229 -0.70 -10.50 37.37
C PRO A 229 -1.89 -11.47 37.31
N GLU A 230 -2.18 -12.05 38.46
CA GLU A 230 -3.34 -12.88 38.76
C GLU A 230 -4.62 -12.08 38.46
N LYS A 231 -5.50 -12.71 37.69
CA LYS A 231 -6.74 -12.10 37.20
C LYS A 231 -7.75 -12.16 38.34
N ASP A 232 -7.93 -11.04 39.02
CA ASP A 232 -8.94 -10.86 40.06
C ASP A 232 -10.34 -10.91 39.44
N THR A 233 -10.97 -12.10 39.45
CA THR A 233 -12.37 -12.27 39.09
C THR A 233 -13.23 -11.94 40.30
N THR A 234 -13.69 -10.70 40.37
CA THR A 234 -14.86 -10.35 41.17
C THR A 234 -16.11 -10.87 40.48
N THR A 235 -16.69 -11.91 41.07
CA THR A 235 -18.04 -12.40 40.85
C THR A 235 -19.03 -11.25 41.09
N ILE A 236 -19.75 -10.86 40.05
CA ILE A 236 -20.98 -10.09 40.15
C ILE A 236 -22.10 -11.12 40.11
N ASP A 237 -22.81 -11.23 41.23
CA ASP A 237 -24.01 -12.04 41.37
C ASP A 237 -25.11 -11.47 40.46
N ASP A 238 -25.47 -12.20 39.41
CA ASP A 238 -26.66 -11.94 38.59
C ASP A 238 -27.69 -13.04 38.87
N GLU A 239 -28.35 -12.87 40.02
CA GLU A 239 -29.54 -13.62 40.41
C GLU A 239 -30.72 -13.04 39.60
N ASN A 240 -31.00 -13.60 38.41
CA ASN A 240 -32.32 -13.64 37.76
C ASN A 240 -32.24 -14.12 36.28
N ASN A 241 -32.47 -15.40 35.99
CA ASN A 241 -33.62 -15.82 35.16
C ASN A 241 -33.70 -17.35 34.94
N LYS A 242 -34.92 -17.86 35.08
CA LYS A 242 -35.35 -19.27 35.03
C LYS A 242 -35.19 -19.95 33.67
N PRO A 243 -35.09 -21.30 33.62
CA PRO A 243 -35.27 -22.06 32.39
C PRO A 243 -36.76 -22.21 32.06
N LEU A 244 -37.12 -21.95 30.80
CA LEU A 244 -38.38 -22.39 30.22
C LEU A 244 -38.27 -23.87 29.85
N GLN A 245 -39.24 -24.64 30.32
CA GLN A 245 -39.61 -25.96 29.79
C GLN A 245 -40.22 -25.83 28.40
#